data_AF-A0A7W0RB21-F1
#
_entry.id   AF-A0A7W0RB21-F1
#
_cell.length_a   1.000
_cell.length_b   1.000
_cell.length_c   1.000
_cell.angle_alpha   90.00
_cell.angle_beta   90.00
_cell.angle_gamma   90.00
#
_symmetry.space_group_name_H-M   'P 1'
#
loop_
_entity.id
_entity.type
_entity.pdbx_description
1 polymer ?
#
loop_
_entity_poly.entity_id
_entity_poly.type
_entity_poly.pdbx_seq_one_letter_code
_entity_poly.pdbx_strand_id
1 'polypeptide(L)'
;MRKIFVVLALTAVSAGVMAAPAAASHSWGTYHWARTANPFTLKVGNNVGSAWTDQLRTATSDWNSASVMDLETVAGGTTGRKCRATLGRIEV
;
A
#
# COMPACT_ATOMS: atom_id res chain seq x y z
N MET A 1 -29.92 27.69 -14.49
CA MET A 1 -28.48 27.67 -14.88
C MET A 1 -27.55 27.96 -13.70
N ARG A 2 -27.66 29.09 -12.98
CA ARG A 2 -26.78 29.43 -11.82
C ARG A 2 -26.64 28.32 -10.76
N LYS A 3 -27.75 27.66 -10.39
CA LYS A 3 -27.76 26.56 -9.40
C LYS A 3 -27.00 25.31 -9.88
N ILE A 4 -27.01 25.03 -11.19
CA ILE A 4 -26.34 23.87 -11.80
C ILE A 4 -24.82 24.08 -11.78
N PHE A 5 -24.36 25.29 -12.11
CA PHE A 5 -22.93 25.64 -12.04
C PHE A 5 -22.38 25.59 -10.61
N VAL A 6 -23.18 25.99 -9.61
CA VAL A 6 -22.79 25.89 -8.20
C VAL A 6 -22.65 24.43 -7.75
N VAL A 7 -23.57 23.55 -8.17
CA VAL A 7 -23.51 22.12 -7.84
C VAL A 7 -22.30 21.45 -8.51
N LEU A 8 -22.03 21.75 -9.78
CA LEU A 8 -20.87 21.23 -10.52
C LEU A 8 -19.53 21.69 -9.93
N ALA A 9 -19.46 22.96 -9.49
CA ALA A 9 -18.28 23.47 -8.81
C ALA A 9 -18.07 22.78 -7.45
N LEU A 10 -19.14 22.56 -6.67
CA LEU A 10 -19.05 21.86 -5.39
C LEU A 10 -18.58 20.41 -5.57
N THR A 11 -19.14 19.67 -6.53
CA THR A 11 -18.74 18.27 -6.76
C THR A 11 -17.30 18.14 -7.24
N ALA A 12 -16.83 19.05 -8.10
CA ALA A 12 -15.43 19.08 -8.54
C ALA A 12 -14.47 19.35 -7.36
N VAL A 13 -14.81 20.28 -6.47
CA VAL A 13 -14.01 20.57 -5.26
C VAL A 13 -14.00 19.36 -4.32
N SER A 14 -15.15 18.71 -4.08
CA SER A 14 -15.22 17.52 -3.23
C SER A 14 -14.39 16.35 -3.77
N ALA A 15 -14.38 16.14 -5.09
CA ALA A 15 -13.56 15.10 -5.71
C ALA A 15 -12.05 15.38 -5.59
N GLY A 16 -11.63 16.65 -5.70
CA GLY A 16 -10.23 17.05 -5.55
C GLY A 16 -9.66 16.83 -4.13
N VAL A 17 -10.49 17.01 -3.10
CA VAL A 17 -10.06 16.83 -1.69
C VAL A 17 -9.84 15.36 -1.34
N MET A 18 -10.55 14.42 -1.98
CA MET A 18 -10.41 12.98 -1.73
C MET A 18 -9.18 12.35 -2.38
N ALA A 19 -8.50 13.06 -3.29
CA ALA A 19 -7.30 12.59 -3.98
C ALA A 19 -5.99 12.96 -3.26
N ALA A 20 -6.06 13.51 -2.04
CA ALA A 20 -4.87 13.87 -1.28
C ALA A 20 -4.03 12.62 -0.95
N PRO A 21 -2.69 12.68 -1.09
CA PRO A 21 -1.83 11.58 -0.69
C PRO A 21 -1.99 11.32 0.82
N ALA A 22 -2.09 10.05 1.19
CA ALA A 22 -2.09 9.64 2.59
C ALA A 22 -0.69 9.91 3.18
N ALA A 23 -0.55 11.00 3.91
CA ALA A 23 0.67 11.29 4.65
C ALA A 23 0.75 10.36 5.86
N ALA A 24 1.79 9.53 5.91
CA ALA A 24 2.12 8.71 7.07
C ALA A 24 3.49 9.17 7.60
N SER A 25 3.59 9.41 8.91
CA SER A 25 4.87 9.48 9.60
C SER A 25 5.19 8.08 10.14
N HIS A 26 6.39 7.57 9.89
CA HIS A 26 6.90 6.43 10.65
C HIS A 26 7.83 6.96 11.76
N SER A 27 7.71 6.40 12.96
CA SER A 27 8.57 6.74 14.11
C SER A 27 9.47 5.55 14.49
N TRP A 28 9.93 4.80 13.50
CA TRP A 28 10.81 3.64 13.73
C TRP A 28 12.30 4.02 13.67
N GLY A 29 12.63 5.33 13.72
CA GLY A 29 14.01 5.80 13.70
C GLY A 29 14.77 5.30 12.48
N THR A 30 15.84 4.53 12.70
CA THR A 30 16.70 3.96 11.65
C THR A 30 16.43 2.48 11.36
N TYR A 31 15.34 1.88 11.87
CA TYR A 31 15.04 0.48 11.58
C TYR A 31 14.74 0.29 10.09
N HIS A 32 15.42 -0.67 9.48
CA HIS A 32 15.19 -1.11 8.11
C HIS A 32 15.36 -2.62 8.04
N TRP A 33 14.81 -3.24 6.99
CA TRP A 33 15.09 -4.65 6.70
C TRP A 33 16.59 -4.87 6.58
N ALA A 34 17.10 -5.94 7.18
CA ALA A 34 18.49 -6.31 7.04
C ALA A 34 18.81 -6.56 5.56
N ARG A 35 19.91 -5.97 5.07
CA ARG A 35 20.34 -6.08 3.67
C ARG A 35 21.69 -6.77 3.61
N THR A 36 21.73 -7.91 2.91
CA THR A 36 22.98 -8.58 2.52
C THR A 36 23.29 -8.42 1.02
N ALA A 37 22.31 -7.91 0.24
CA ALA A 37 22.41 -7.63 -1.18
C ALA A 37 21.58 -6.39 -1.55
N ASN A 38 21.79 -5.86 -2.76
CA ASN A 38 21.00 -4.78 -3.34
C ASN A 38 20.80 -5.01 -4.86
N PRO A 39 19.56 -5.15 -5.36
CA PRO A 39 18.32 -5.21 -4.60
C PRO A 39 18.24 -6.47 -3.73
N PHE A 40 17.36 -6.45 -2.74
CA PHE A 40 16.96 -7.63 -1.98
C PHE A 40 15.46 -7.86 -2.18
N THR A 41 15.03 -9.13 -2.16
CA THR A 41 13.62 -9.49 -2.36
C THR A 41 12.95 -9.82 -1.04
N LEU A 42 11.76 -9.27 -0.81
CA LEU A 42 10.87 -9.65 0.29
C LEU A 42 9.58 -10.27 -0.25
N LYS A 43 9.08 -11.27 0.49
CA LYS A 43 7.78 -11.87 0.20
C LYS A 43 6.66 -11.10 0.89
N VAL A 44 5.57 -10.88 0.17
CA VAL A 44 4.34 -10.25 0.67
C VAL A 44 3.21 -11.27 0.62
N GLY A 45 2.80 -11.77 1.79
CA GLY A 45 1.67 -12.67 1.93
C GLY A 45 0.34 -11.94 1.70
N ASN A 46 -0.46 -12.43 0.75
CA ASN A 46 -1.81 -11.96 0.49
C ASN A 46 -2.82 -12.66 1.42
N ASN A 47 -3.27 -11.96 2.46
CA ASN A 47 -4.32 -12.38 3.39
C ASN A 47 -5.57 -11.50 3.27
N VAL A 48 -5.64 -10.65 2.24
CA VAL A 48 -6.76 -9.74 2.01
C VAL A 48 -7.86 -10.41 1.19
N GLY A 49 -9.11 -9.94 1.36
CA GLY A 49 -10.23 -10.36 0.52
C GLY A 49 -10.15 -9.75 -0.88
N SER A 50 -10.94 -10.29 -1.81
CA SER A 50 -10.94 -9.87 -3.23
C SER A 50 -11.15 -8.37 -3.46
N ALA A 51 -11.88 -7.70 -2.58
CA ALA A 51 -12.11 -6.25 -2.63
C ALA A 51 -10.84 -5.40 -2.48
N TRP A 52 -9.74 -5.99 -1.99
CA TRP A 52 -8.46 -5.32 -1.71
C TRP A 52 -7.30 -5.81 -2.56
N THR A 53 -7.52 -6.80 -3.43
CA THR A 53 -6.47 -7.42 -4.25
C THR A 53 -5.80 -6.41 -5.17
N ASP A 54 -6.57 -5.47 -5.74
CA ASP A 54 -6.01 -4.45 -6.64
C ASP A 54 -5.15 -3.43 -5.91
N GLN A 55 -5.51 -3.09 -4.68
CA GLN A 55 -4.74 -2.20 -3.82
C GLN A 55 -3.43 -2.86 -3.39
N LEU A 56 -3.46 -4.15 -3.04
CA LEU A 56 -2.25 -4.92 -2.74
C LEU A 56 -1.31 -5.00 -3.95
N ARG A 57 -1.87 -5.24 -5.14
CA ARG A 57 -1.11 -5.28 -6.40
C ARG A 57 -0.50 -3.92 -6.73
N THR A 58 -1.26 -2.83 -6.57
CA THR A 58 -0.79 -1.46 -6.81
C THR A 58 0.36 -1.12 -5.86
N ALA A 59 0.17 -1.34 -4.55
CA ALA A 59 1.22 -1.10 -3.56
C ALA A 59 2.49 -1.92 -3.84
N THR A 60 2.35 -3.21 -4.21
CA THR A 60 3.49 -4.05 -4.59
C THR A 60 4.24 -3.46 -5.79
N SER A 61 3.51 -3.03 -6.82
CA SER A 61 4.09 -2.39 -8.00
C SER A 61 4.81 -1.08 -7.68
N ASP A 62 4.20 -0.24 -6.82
CA ASP A 62 4.76 1.05 -6.44
C ASP A 62 6.10 0.88 -5.70
N TRP A 63 6.18 -0.09 -4.79
CA TRP A 63 7.44 -0.40 -4.10
C TRP A 63 8.50 -1.01 -5.02
N ASN A 64 8.11 -1.81 -6.00
CA ASN A 64 9.02 -2.38 -7.00
C ASN A 64 9.58 -1.34 -8.00
N SER A 65 9.08 -0.11 -7.98
CA SER A 65 9.69 0.99 -8.74
C SER A 65 11.04 1.45 -8.13
N ALA A 66 11.32 1.09 -6.88
CA ALA A 66 12.54 1.48 -6.19
C ALA A 66 13.72 0.56 -6.54
N SER A 67 14.92 1.13 -6.73
CA SER A 67 16.13 0.36 -7.07
C SER A 67 16.74 -0.41 -5.89
N VAL A 68 16.07 -0.45 -4.73
CA VAL A 68 16.65 -0.96 -3.47
C VAL A 68 16.01 -2.25 -2.98
N MET A 69 14.82 -2.60 -3.47
CA MET A 69 14.05 -3.74 -2.97
C MET A 69 13.04 -4.20 -4.02
N ASP A 70 12.86 -5.50 -4.11
CA ASP A 70 11.75 -6.12 -4.83
C ASP A 70 10.77 -6.78 -3.85
N LEU A 71 9.50 -6.76 -4.19
CA LEU A 71 8.39 -7.39 -3.49
C LEU A 71 7.79 -8.48 -4.40
N GLU A 72 7.72 -9.69 -3.86
CA GLU A 72 7.06 -10.84 -4.49
C GLU A 72 5.77 -11.15 -3.73
N THR A 73 4.61 -10.97 -4.36
CA THR A 73 3.33 -11.38 -3.77
C THR A 73 3.21 -12.90 -3.77
N VAL A 74 2.89 -13.47 -2.61
CA VAL A 74 2.74 -14.92 -2.39
C VAL A 74 1.46 -15.20 -1.60
N ALA A 75 1.06 -16.46 -1.49
CA ALA A 75 -0.06 -16.84 -0.63
C ALA A 75 0.21 -16.42 0.83
N GLY A 76 -0.82 -15.87 1.48
CA GLY A 76 -0.80 -15.44 2.88
C GLY A 76 -0.49 -16.59 3.83
N GLY A 77 0.32 -16.31 4.86
CA GLY A 77 0.61 -17.28 5.93
C GLY A 77 -0.37 -17.19 7.11
N THR A 78 -1.34 -16.27 7.04
CA THR A 78 -2.20 -15.93 8.15
C THR A 78 -3.63 -15.60 7.67
N THR A 79 -4.42 -14.96 8.53
CA THR A 79 -5.77 -14.51 8.19
C THR A 79 -5.91 -13.07 8.62
N GLY A 80 -6.72 -12.27 7.92
CA GLY A 80 -6.95 -10.87 8.31
C GLY A 80 -7.38 -10.67 9.78
N ARG A 81 -8.03 -11.67 10.40
CA ARG A 81 -8.40 -11.62 11.83
C ARG A 81 -7.20 -11.74 12.78
N LYS A 82 -6.17 -12.55 12.45
CA LYS A 82 -5.03 -12.84 13.34
C LYS A 82 -3.73 -12.16 12.91
N CYS A 83 -3.62 -11.78 11.64
CA CYS A 83 -2.46 -11.25 10.92
C CYS A 83 -1.13 -11.27 11.69
N ARG A 84 -0.63 -12.48 11.98
CA ARG A 84 0.60 -12.64 12.77
C ARG A 84 1.80 -12.38 11.88
N ALA A 85 2.77 -11.63 12.39
CA ALA A 85 4.04 -11.44 11.70
C ALA A 85 4.76 -12.78 11.52
N THR A 86 5.36 -12.95 10.34
CA THR A 86 6.19 -14.11 9.99
C THR A 86 7.60 -13.61 9.70
N LEU A 87 8.62 -14.28 10.25
CA LEU A 87 10.01 -13.86 10.10
C LEU A 87 10.41 -13.78 8.62
N GLY A 88 11.00 -12.65 8.21
CA GLY A 88 11.50 -12.46 6.85
C GLY A 88 10.44 -12.23 5.77
N ARG A 89 9.19 -11.96 6.15
CA ARG A 89 8.13 -11.63 5.19
C ARG A 89 7.17 -10.57 5.74
N ILE A 90 6.44 -9.95 4.82
CA ILE A 90 5.32 -9.06 5.11
C ILE A 90 4.04 -9.89 5.03
N GLU A 91 3.11 -9.69 5.96
CA GLU A 91 1.74 -10.24 5.89
C GLU A 91 0.78 -9.05 5.78
N VAL A 92 -0.05 -9.07 4.74
CA VAL A 92 -1.08 -8.05 4.46
C VAL A 92 -2.44 -8.69 4.48
#